data_AF-U2RQ24-F1
#
_entry.id   AF-U2RQ24-F1
#
_cell.length_a   1.000
_cell.length_b   1.000
_cell.length_c   1.000
_cell.angle_alpha   90.00
_cell.angle_beta   90.00
_cell.angle_gamma   90.00
#
_symmetry.space_group_name_H-M   'P 1'
#
loop_
_entity.id
_entity.type
_entity.pdbx_description
1 polymer ?
#
loop_
_entity_poly.entity_id
_entity_poly.type
_entity_poly.pdbx_seq_one_letter_code
_entity_poly.pdbx_strand_id
1 'polypeptide(L)'
;MVNINFGRGYMYSIQYHIVWCVKYRRKVLIDDIEKTLKELLIEISNENNIKIVEMETDLDHVHILIECSPQHFIPNILKIFKGISARKLFLKHPEIKNKLWNGHLWNPSYFVATVSENTEEQIKRYIQTQKEK
;
A
#
# COMPACT_ATOMS: atom_id res chain seq x y z
N MET A 1 3.39 -1.79 22.64
CA MET A 1 4.68 -2.50 22.54
C MET A 1 4.95 -2.60 21.05
N VAL A 2 6.09 -2.07 20.59
CA VAL A 2 6.43 -2.06 19.16
C VAL A 2 6.43 -3.47 18.62
N ASN A 3 5.64 -3.72 17.57
CA ASN A 3 5.69 -5.02 16.91
C ASN A 3 7.01 -5.14 16.12
N ILE A 4 7.89 -6.04 16.58
CA ILE A 4 9.22 -6.27 15.99
C ILE A 4 9.22 -7.63 15.29
N ASN A 5 9.54 -7.61 14.00
CA ASN A 5 9.72 -8.78 13.17
C ASN A 5 11.19 -9.22 13.12
N PHE A 6 11.41 -10.50 12.82
CA PHE A 6 12.74 -11.13 12.79
C PHE A 6 12.98 -11.78 11.42
N GLY A 7 14.21 -11.65 10.92
CA GLY A 7 14.70 -12.39 9.77
C GLY A 7 16.13 -12.86 10.00
N ARG A 8 16.72 -13.50 8.99
CA ARG A 8 18.09 -14.04 9.09
C ARG A 8 19.11 -12.89 9.15
N GLY A 9 19.56 -12.55 10.35
CA GLY A 9 20.57 -11.51 10.59
C GLY A 9 20.02 -10.10 10.69
N TYR A 10 18.70 -9.93 10.86
CA TYR A 10 18.09 -8.61 11.03
C TYR A 10 16.79 -8.66 11.85
N MET A 11 16.51 -7.58 12.57
CA MET A 11 15.24 -7.29 13.22
C MET A 11 14.68 -6.00 12.62
N TYR A 12 13.37 -5.92 12.42
CA TYR A 12 12.78 -4.78 11.74
C TYR A 12 11.35 -4.49 12.20
N SER A 13 10.98 -3.22 12.11
CA SER A 13 9.60 -2.74 12.21
C SER A 13 9.46 -1.70 11.12
N ILE A 14 8.89 -2.10 9.97
CA ILE A 14 8.83 -1.28 8.75
C ILE A 14 7.39 -1.25 8.31
N GLN A 15 6.80 -0.05 8.36
CA GLN A 15 5.49 0.20 7.82
C GLN A 15 5.51 1.40 6.88
N TYR A 16 4.67 1.34 5.85
CA TYR A 16 4.49 2.42 4.89
C TYR A 16 3.01 2.72 4.72
N HIS A 17 2.67 4.02 4.82
CA HIS A 17 1.40 4.54 4.32
C HIS A 17 1.56 4.88 2.85
N ILE A 18 0.75 4.22 2.02
CA ILE A 18 0.78 4.33 0.57
C ILE A 18 -0.57 4.85 0.10
N VAL A 19 -0.55 5.79 -0.84
CA VAL A 19 -1.76 6.26 -1.52
C VAL A 19 -1.55 6.31 -3.02
N TRP A 20 -2.54 5.86 -3.79
CA TRP A 20 -2.60 6.16 -5.22
C TRP A 20 -4.04 6.37 -5.67
N CYS A 21 -4.18 7.10 -6.77
CA CYS A 21 -5.49 7.51 -7.28
C CYS A 21 -5.82 6.81 -8.60
N VAL A 22 -7.11 6.71 -8.89
CA VAL A 22 -7.65 6.44 -10.21
C VAL A 22 -7.19 7.52 -11.18
N LYS A 23 -6.95 7.15 -12.43
CA LYS A 23 -6.58 8.07 -13.51
C LYS A 23 -7.65 9.16 -13.62
N TYR A 24 -7.21 10.41 -13.68
CA TYR A 24 -8.07 11.60 -13.69
C TYR A 24 -9.02 11.74 -12.49
N ARG A 25 -8.72 11.08 -11.35
CA ARG A 25 -9.56 11.13 -10.14
C ARG A 25 -11.01 10.72 -10.44
N ARG A 26 -11.21 9.80 -11.39
CA ARG A 26 -12.54 9.31 -11.74
C ARG A 26 -13.11 8.50 -10.58
N LYS A 27 -14.35 8.83 -10.20
CA LYS A 27 -15.11 8.14 -9.16
C LYS A 27 -15.65 6.82 -9.70
N VAL A 28 -14.84 5.78 -9.61
CA VAL A 28 -15.14 4.43 -10.13
C VAL A 28 -14.99 3.33 -9.08
N LEU A 29 -14.37 3.63 -7.94
CA LEU A 29 -14.25 2.69 -6.82
C LEU A 29 -15.54 2.79 -6.00
N ILE A 30 -16.61 2.19 -6.49
CA ILE A 30 -17.93 2.19 -5.85
C ILE A 30 -18.46 0.76 -5.77
N ASP A 31 -19.26 0.49 -4.75
CA ASP A 31 -20.03 -0.74 -4.60
C ASP A 31 -19.16 -2.00 -4.80
N ASP A 32 -19.53 -2.85 -5.76
CA ASP A 32 -18.85 -4.10 -6.06
C ASP A 32 -17.42 -3.91 -6.63
N ILE A 33 -17.14 -2.77 -7.27
CA ILE A 33 -15.80 -2.47 -7.80
C ILE A 33 -14.81 -2.26 -6.64
N GLU A 34 -15.25 -1.51 -5.62
CA GLU A 34 -14.46 -1.31 -4.40
C GLU A 34 -14.18 -2.64 -3.70
N LYS A 35 -15.24 -3.45 -3.48
CA LYS A 35 -15.12 -4.74 -2.83
C LYS A 35 -14.13 -5.65 -3.57
N THR A 36 -14.29 -5.75 -4.90
CA THR A 36 -13.39 -6.56 -5.74
C THR A 36 -11.96 -6.04 -5.69
N LEU A 37 -11.75 -4.72 -5.69
CA LEU A 37 -10.41 -4.14 -5.54
C LEU A 37 -9.76 -4.55 -4.22
N LYS A 38 -10.47 -4.43 -3.10
CA LYS A 38 -9.96 -4.80 -1.77
C LYS A 38 -9.60 -6.29 -1.71
N GLU A 39 -10.45 -7.17 -2.22
CA GLU A 39 -10.17 -8.61 -2.31
C GLU A 39 -8.92 -8.91 -3.14
N LEU A 40 -8.79 -8.26 -4.31
CA LEU A 40 -7.63 -8.42 -5.18
C LEU A 40 -6.33 -7.95 -4.53
N LEU A 41 -6.36 -6.82 -3.81
CA LEU A 41 -5.17 -6.29 -3.13
C LEU A 41 -4.71 -7.20 -2.00
N ILE A 42 -5.65 -7.81 -1.26
CA ILE A 42 -5.35 -8.82 -0.24
C ILE A 42 -4.73 -10.08 -0.87
N GLU A 43 -5.29 -10.57 -1.98
CA GLU A 43 -4.72 -11.71 -2.72
C GLU A 43 -3.28 -11.40 -3.17
N ILE A 44 -3.08 -10.26 -3.83
CA ILE A 44 -1.77 -9.82 -4.31
C ILE A 44 -0.78 -9.66 -3.15
N SER A 45 -1.20 -9.09 -2.01
CA SER A 45 -0.30 -8.89 -0.87
C SER A 45 0.16 -10.22 -0.28
N ASN A 46 -0.76 -11.18 -0.13
CA ASN A 46 -0.46 -12.51 0.38
C ASN A 46 0.51 -13.27 -0.54
N GLU A 47 0.28 -13.24 -1.86
CA GLU A 47 1.18 -13.86 -2.84
C GLU A 47 2.60 -13.28 -2.81
N ASN A 48 2.75 -12.03 -2.36
CA ASN A 48 4.02 -11.31 -2.35
C ASN A 48 4.63 -11.20 -0.95
N ASN A 49 4.11 -11.88 0.07
CA ASN A 49 4.57 -11.81 1.46
C ASN A 49 4.58 -10.37 2.02
N ILE A 50 3.58 -9.58 1.65
CA ILE A 50 3.35 -8.23 2.16
C ILE A 50 2.10 -8.27 3.03
N LYS A 51 2.20 -7.74 4.24
CA LYS A 51 1.06 -7.66 5.15
C LYS A 51 0.35 -6.33 4.96
N ILE A 52 -0.92 -6.37 4.58
CA ILE A 52 -1.80 -5.21 4.68
C ILE A 52 -2.26 -5.12 6.14
N VAL A 53 -1.87 -4.04 6.82
CA VAL A 53 -2.26 -3.76 8.21
C VAL A 53 -3.63 -3.10 8.24
N GLU A 54 -3.83 -2.13 7.35
CA GLU A 54 -5.10 -1.42 7.18
C GLU A 54 -5.25 -1.03 5.71
N MET A 55 -6.48 -1.03 5.21
CA MET A 55 -6.77 -0.61 3.85
C MET A 55 -8.15 0.00 3.75
N GLU A 56 -8.17 1.24 3.28
CA GLU A 56 -9.41 1.91 2.93
C GLU A 56 -9.37 2.54 1.55
N THR A 57 -10.54 2.74 1.00
CA THR A 57 -10.74 3.37 -0.30
C THR A 57 -11.75 4.49 -0.18
N ASP A 58 -11.58 5.48 -1.02
CA ASP A 58 -12.61 6.44 -1.37
C ASP A 58 -12.95 6.24 -2.85
N LEU A 59 -13.90 7.01 -3.37
CA LEU A 59 -14.45 6.86 -4.72
C LEU A 59 -13.39 6.86 -5.83
N ASP A 60 -12.24 7.51 -5.62
CA ASP A 60 -11.21 7.73 -6.62
C ASP A 60 -9.77 7.42 -6.17
N HIS A 61 -9.56 6.90 -4.96
CA HIS A 61 -8.21 6.60 -4.46
C HIS A 61 -8.19 5.53 -3.36
N VAL A 62 -7.00 4.96 -3.15
CA VAL A 62 -6.76 3.86 -2.21
C VAL A 62 -5.72 4.31 -1.19
N HIS A 63 -5.99 4.07 0.10
CA HIS A 63 -5.08 4.22 1.22
C HIS A 63 -4.72 2.83 1.75
N ILE A 64 -3.44 2.52 1.85
CA ILE A 64 -2.97 1.25 2.44
C ILE A 64 -1.86 1.53 3.44
N LEU A 65 -2.00 0.98 4.63
CA LEU A 65 -0.90 0.78 5.56
C LEU A 65 -0.37 -0.64 5.36
N ILE A 66 0.85 -0.76 4.87
CA ILE A 66 1.51 -2.06 4.73
C ILE A 66 2.63 -2.24 5.75
N GLU A 67 2.89 -3.48 6.10
CA GLU A 67 4.11 -3.95 6.76
C GLU A 67 4.84 -4.88 5.79
N CYS A 68 6.13 -4.63 5.57
CA CYS A 68 6.94 -5.40 4.63
C CYS A 68 8.36 -5.59 5.12
N SER A 69 9.04 -6.62 4.60
CA SER A 69 10.45 -6.87 4.95
C SER A 69 11.43 -5.87 4.31
N PRO A 70 12.66 -5.73 4.84
CA PRO A 70 13.70 -4.88 4.24
C PRO A 70 14.09 -5.26 2.81
N GLN A 71 13.77 -6.47 2.35
CA GLN A 71 14.06 -6.96 1.00
C GLN A 71 13.02 -6.50 -0.03
N HIS A 72 11.89 -5.96 0.43
CA HIS A 72 10.88 -5.42 -0.46
C HIS A 72 11.27 -4.02 -0.94
N PHE A 73 11.33 -3.83 -2.25
CA PHE A 73 11.55 -2.53 -2.86
C PHE A 73 10.22 -1.84 -3.16
N ILE A 74 10.00 -0.65 -2.61
CA ILE A 74 8.72 0.07 -2.69
C ILE A 74 8.19 0.24 -4.13
N PRO A 75 9.00 0.66 -5.11
CA PRO A 75 8.55 0.71 -6.51
C PRO A 75 8.06 -0.63 -7.06
N ASN A 76 8.62 -1.76 -6.63
CA ASN A 76 8.17 -3.09 -7.05
C ASN A 76 6.82 -3.43 -6.43
N ILE A 77 6.61 -3.14 -5.14
CA ILE A 77 5.31 -3.31 -4.48
C ILE A 77 4.23 -2.58 -5.27
N LEU A 78 4.44 -1.30 -5.57
CA LEU A 78 3.42 -0.51 -6.27
C LEU A 78 3.22 -0.92 -7.72
N LYS A 79 4.28 -1.35 -8.40
CA LYS A 79 4.16 -1.92 -9.75
C LYS A 79 3.24 -3.14 -9.73
N ILE A 80 3.42 -4.04 -8.77
CA ILE A 80 2.63 -5.27 -8.64
C ILE A 80 1.19 -4.94 -8.22
N PHE A 81 1.01 -4.15 -7.16
CA PHE A 81 -0.30 -3.76 -6.65
C PHE A 81 -1.12 -3.05 -7.72
N LYS A 82 -0.58 -1.97 -8.32
CA LYS A 82 -1.30 -1.19 -9.33
C LYS A 82 -1.46 -1.96 -10.65
N GLY A 83 -0.44 -2.71 -11.08
CA GLY A 83 -0.46 -3.42 -12.35
C GLY A 83 -1.46 -4.57 -12.36
N ILE A 84 -1.36 -5.48 -11.39
CA ILE A 84 -2.23 -6.67 -11.33
C ILE A 84 -3.67 -6.26 -11.00
N SER A 85 -3.88 -5.36 -10.04
CA SER A 85 -5.24 -4.89 -9.72
C SER A 85 -5.91 -4.23 -10.91
N ALA A 86 -5.22 -3.36 -11.67
CA ALA A 86 -5.80 -2.73 -12.85
C ALA A 86 -6.22 -3.76 -13.90
N ARG A 87 -5.35 -4.73 -14.18
CA ARG A 87 -5.65 -5.79 -15.14
C ARG A 87 -6.85 -6.62 -14.68
N LYS A 88 -6.84 -7.13 -13.45
CA LYS A 88 -7.90 -8.00 -12.92
C LYS A 88 -9.23 -7.23 -12.78
N LEU A 89 -9.21 -5.97 -12.36
CA LEU A 89 -10.41 -5.12 -12.31
C LEU A 89 -11.01 -4.87 -13.69
N PHE A 90 -10.21 -4.53 -14.71
CA PHE A 90 -10.74 -4.34 -16.06
C PHE A 90 -11.35 -5.61 -16.68
N LEU A 91 -10.94 -6.79 -16.21
CA LEU A 91 -11.51 -8.07 -16.64
C LEU A 91 -12.82 -8.39 -15.91
N LYS A 92 -12.87 -8.16 -14.60
CA LYS A 92 -14.06 -8.41 -13.77
C LYS A 92 -15.15 -7.35 -13.94
N HIS A 93 -14.74 -6.10 -14.19
CA HIS A 93 -15.59 -4.90 -14.29
C HIS A 93 -15.32 -4.15 -15.60
N PRO A 94 -15.72 -4.72 -16.76
CA PRO A 94 -15.49 -4.09 -18.06
C PRO A 94 -16.15 -2.71 -18.19
N GLU A 95 -17.21 -2.42 -17.43
CA GLU A 95 -17.90 -1.14 -17.36
C GLU A 95 -17.01 0.04 -16.95
N ILE A 96 -15.90 -0.22 -16.23
CA ILE A 96 -14.91 0.82 -15.87
C ILE A 96 -14.32 1.46 -17.14
N LYS A 97 -14.18 0.71 -18.24
CA LYS A 97 -13.61 1.19 -19.51
C LYS A 97 -14.45 2.30 -20.14
N ASN A 98 -15.75 2.37 -19.85
CA ASN A 98 -16.62 3.46 -20.30
C ASN A 98 -16.18 4.82 -19.73
N LYS A 99 -15.59 4.82 -18.53
CA LYS A 99 -15.05 6.03 -17.88
C LYS A 99 -13.54 6.23 -18.11
N LEU A 100 -12.83 5.19 -18.56
CA LEU A 100 -11.37 5.14 -18.71
C LEU A 100 -10.94 4.44 -20.02
N TRP A 101 -11.18 5.11 -21.14
CA TRP A 101 -11.05 4.54 -22.50
C TRP A 101 -9.62 4.21 -22.94
N ASN A 102 -8.58 4.82 -22.34
CA ASN A 102 -7.17 4.55 -22.67
C ASN A 102 -6.58 3.33 -21.93
N GLY A 103 -7.40 2.51 -21.25
CA GLY A 103 -6.93 1.29 -20.58
C GLY A 103 -6.02 1.54 -19.36
N HIS A 104 -5.92 2.78 -18.88
CA HIS A 104 -5.18 3.11 -17.65
C HIS A 104 -6.15 3.33 -16.50
N LEU A 105 -6.19 2.38 -15.56
CA LEU A 105 -7.00 2.50 -14.35
C LEU A 105 -6.42 3.56 -13.40
N TRP A 106 -5.12 3.48 -13.15
CA TRP A 106 -4.45 4.27 -12.12
C TRP A 106 -3.73 5.49 -12.69
N ASN A 107 -3.65 6.55 -11.88
CA ASN A 107 -2.69 7.61 -12.08
C ASN A 107 -1.27 7.00 -12.02
N PRO A 108 -0.32 7.37 -12.90
CA PRO A 108 1.06 6.88 -12.82
C PRO A 108 1.72 7.18 -11.47
N SER A 109 1.41 8.30 -10.82
CA SER A 109 2.01 8.69 -9.54
C SER A 109 1.45 7.91 -8.35
N TYR A 110 2.14 8.01 -7.23
CA TYR A 110 1.75 7.51 -5.92
C TYR A 110 2.38 8.38 -4.83
N PHE A 111 1.80 8.32 -3.64
CA PHE A 111 2.37 8.84 -2.41
C PHE A 111 2.85 7.68 -1.55
N VAL A 112 3.95 7.89 -0.81
CA VAL A 112 4.46 6.96 0.17
C VAL A 112 5.08 7.73 1.34
N ALA A 113 4.78 7.31 2.56
CA ALA A 113 5.40 7.80 3.78
C ALA A 113 5.72 6.64 4.73
N THR A 114 6.83 6.75 5.47
CA THR A 114 7.16 5.82 6.55
C THR A 114 6.23 6.04 7.74
N VAL A 115 5.78 4.95 8.36
CA VAL A 115 4.99 4.98 9.59
C VAL A 115 5.78 4.27 10.69
N SER A 116 5.81 4.87 11.88
CA SER A 116 6.39 4.29 13.09
C SER A 116 5.43 4.49 14.26
N GLU A 117 5.41 3.54 15.19
CA GLU A 117 4.68 3.69 16.45
C GLU A 117 5.23 4.83 17.32
N ASN A 118 6.52 5.16 17.15
CA ASN A 118 7.16 6.26 17.86
C ASN A 118 7.33 7.47 16.93
N THR A 119 7.09 8.65 17.47
CA THR A 119 7.43 9.90 16.81
C THR A 119 8.94 10.01 16.59
N GLU A 120 9.34 10.78 15.58
CA GLU A 120 10.76 11.05 15.31
C GLU A 120 11.44 11.67 16.54
N GLU A 121 10.74 12.57 17.25
CA GLU A 121 11.22 13.19 18.48
C GLU A 121 11.48 12.17 19.60
N GLN A 122 10.59 11.20 19.79
CA GLN A 122 10.77 10.12 20.76
C GLN A 122 11.99 9.26 20.41
N ILE A 123 12.16 8.92 19.13
CA ILE A 123 13.31 8.13 18.66
C ILE A 123 14.62 8.90 18.88
N LYS A 124 14.66 10.20 18.52
CA LYS A 124 15.84 11.06 18.72
C LYS A 124 16.23 11.16 20.19
N ARG A 125 15.26 11.41 21.07
CA ARG A 125 15.48 11.45 22.53
C ARG A 125 16.01 10.12 23.04
N TYR A 126 15.39 9.02 22.63
CA TYR A 126 15.85 7.68 23.00
C TYR A 126 17.33 7.47 22.63
N ILE A 127 17.72 7.78 21.39
CA ILE A 127 19.11 7.64 20.91
C ILE A 127 20.09 8.50 21.73
N GLN A 128 19.72 9.75 22.05
CA GLN A 128 20.58 10.65 22.82
C GLN A 128 20.84 10.14 24.25
N THR A 129 19.81 9.60 24.90
CA THR A 129 19.90 9.09 26.27
C THR A 129 20.61 7.73 26.39
N GLN A 130 20.87 7.02 25.28
CA GLN A 130 21.55 5.72 25.31
C GLN A 130 23.00 5.78 25.83
N LYS A 131 23.67 6.93 25.74
CA LYS A 131 25.07 7.10 26.21
C LYS A 131 25.18 7.44 27.69
N GLU A 132 24.06 7.77 28.34
CA GLU A 132 24.02 8.18 29.75
C GLU A 132 23.86 6.97 30.71
N LYS A 133 23.86 5.75 30.16
CA LYS A 133 23.95 4.48 30.89
C LYS A 133 25.33 3.87 30.73
#